data_AF-A0AA43RL80-F1
#
_entry.id   AF-A0AA43RL80-F1
#
_cell.length_a   1.000
_cell.length_b   1.000
_cell.length_c   1.000
_cell.angle_alpha   90.00
_cell.angle_beta   90.00
_cell.angle_gamma   90.00
#
_symmetry.space_group_name_H-M   'P 1'
#
loop_
_entity.id
_entity.type
_entity.pdbx_description
1 polymer ?
#
loop_
_entity_poly.entity_id
_entity_poly.type
_entity_poly.pdbx_seq_one_letter_code
_entity_poly.pdbx_strand_id
1 'polypeptide(L)'
;MWKPKIQQIFKYVFIIICIVAFGIFIYPGIYKYDKLNQKFPVLINRITGETKILFSDSWSTVGNIDAKLGEFESYKNEILEAINSQNEQIKERIIESVQAELDHGRKQLITETASEPNPTYEDGTSVFDAVRNRDRGTESASEFIASSKEASISSIGITKFGLGDTKETVKKSMGTPSSIINDGNTWFFGSSIVNFDNGIVIGWVDPLNALSLE
;
A
#
# COMPACT_ATOMS: atom_id res chain seq x y z
N MET A 1 -74.04 -31.44 -49.08
CA MET A 1 -74.52 -31.52 -47.69
C MET A 1 -73.37 -31.34 -46.66
N TRP A 2 -72.51 -30.32 -46.80
CA TRP A 2 -71.26 -30.17 -46.02
C TRP A 2 -71.17 -28.92 -45.13
N LYS A 3 -72.15 -28.01 -45.23
CA LYS A 3 -72.20 -26.77 -44.43
C LYS A 3 -72.11 -26.97 -42.90
N PRO A 4 -72.71 -28.01 -42.25
CA PRO A 4 -72.69 -28.08 -40.79
C PRO A 4 -71.32 -28.47 -40.21
N LYS A 5 -70.52 -29.28 -40.92
CA LYS A 5 -69.18 -29.70 -40.45
C LYS A 5 -68.17 -28.54 -40.50
N ILE A 6 -68.27 -27.68 -41.52
CA ILE A 6 -67.40 -26.50 -41.68
C ILE A 6 -67.64 -25.50 -40.53
N GLN A 7 -68.89 -25.28 -40.13
CA GLN A 7 -69.19 -24.40 -38.99
C GLN A 7 -68.63 -24.91 -37.66
N GLN A 8 -68.58 -26.23 -37.46
CA GLN A 8 -67.97 -26.80 -36.26
C GLN A 8 -66.45 -26.61 -36.27
N ILE A 9 -65.78 -26.81 -37.39
CA ILE A 9 -64.33 -26.60 -37.54
C ILE A 9 -63.95 -25.14 -37.21
N PHE A 10 -64.69 -24.16 -37.74
CA PHE A 10 -64.43 -22.75 -37.44
C PHE A 10 -64.60 -22.41 -35.95
N LYS A 11 -65.56 -23.02 -35.24
CA LYS A 11 -65.73 -22.83 -33.80
C LYS A 11 -64.53 -23.33 -33.00
N TYR A 12 -64.01 -24.52 -33.32
CA TYR A 12 -62.84 -25.06 -32.62
C TYR A 12 -61.56 -24.27 -32.90
N VAL A 13 -61.37 -23.83 -34.15
CA VAL A 13 -60.24 -22.95 -34.51
C VAL A 13 -60.32 -21.61 -33.76
N PHE A 14 -61.52 -21.03 -33.65
CA PHE A 14 -61.73 -19.80 -32.89
C PHE A 14 -61.41 -19.96 -31.40
N ILE A 15 -61.81 -21.09 -30.78
CA ILE A 15 -61.48 -21.39 -29.38
C ILE A 15 -59.98 -21.48 -29.15
N ILE A 16 -59.23 -22.15 -30.05
CA ILE A 16 -57.77 -22.25 -29.95
C ILE A 16 -57.12 -20.87 -30.09
N ILE A 17 -57.59 -20.05 -31.03
CA ILE A 17 -57.11 -18.66 -31.20
C ILE A 17 -57.37 -17.84 -29.92
N CYS A 18 -58.54 -18.00 -29.29
CA CYS A 18 -58.84 -17.35 -28.02
C CYS A 18 -57.92 -17.79 -26.88
N ILE A 19 -57.54 -19.08 -26.80
CA ILE A 19 -56.60 -19.58 -25.78
C ILE A 19 -55.21 -18.96 -25.99
N VAL A 20 -54.74 -18.91 -27.23
CA VAL A 20 -53.44 -18.29 -27.57
C VAL A 20 -53.46 -16.79 -27.28
N ALA A 21 -54.54 -16.09 -27.68
CA ALA A 21 -54.71 -14.66 -27.42
C ALA A 21 -54.82 -14.35 -25.92
N PHE A 22 -55.50 -15.20 -25.15
CA PHE A 22 -55.60 -15.09 -23.69
C PHE A 22 -54.24 -15.32 -23.02
N GLY A 23 -53.48 -16.29 -23.51
CA GLY A 23 -52.08 -16.49 -23.12
C GLY A 23 -51.25 -15.23 -23.34
N ILE A 24 -51.30 -14.64 -24.54
CA ILE A 24 -50.59 -13.39 -24.89
C ILE A 24 -51.09 -12.20 -24.05
N PHE A 25 -52.38 -12.14 -23.74
CA PHE A 25 -53.00 -11.04 -22.98
C PHE A 25 -52.78 -11.14 -21.46
N ILE A 26 -52.57 -12.33 -20.90
CA ILE A 26 -52.16 -12.54 -19.50
C ILE A 26 -50.64 -12.43 -19.32
N TYR A 27 -49.88 -12.70 -20.38
CA TYR A 27 -48.43 -12.60 -20.39
C TYR A 27 -47.79 -11.20 -20.19
N PRO A 28 -48.48 -10.03 -20.28
CA PRO A 28 -47.84 -8.74 -20.03
C PRO A 28 -47.39 -8.52 -18.57
N GLY A 29 -47.74 -9.44 -17.64
CA GLY A 29 -47.34 -9.37 -16.24
C GLY A 29 -46.09 -10.17 -15.84
N ILE A 30 -45.58 -11.06 -16.70
CA ILE A 30 -44.47 -11.97 -16.34
C ILE A 30 -43.09 -11.37 -16.66
N TYR A 31 -42.99 -10.39 -17.56
CA TYR A 31 -41.78 -9.59 -17.71
C TYR A 31 -41.76 -8.44 -16.71
N LYS A 32 -41.46 -8.74 -15.46
CA LYS A 32 -40.85 -7.73 -14.59
C LYS A 32 -39.43 -7.51 -15.09
N TYR A 33 -39.21 -6.38 -15.77
CA TYR A 33 -37.85 -5.87 -15.93
C TYR A 33 -37.37 -5.45 -14.55
N ASP A 34 -36.51 -6.28 -13.96
CA ASP A 34 -35.82 -5.90 -12.74
C ASP A 34 -34.94 -4.69 -13.09
N LYS A 35 -35.27 -3.54 -12.53
CA LYS A 35 -34.50 -2.31 -12.75
C LYS A 35 -33.21 -2.48 -11.97
N LEU A 36 -32.21 -3.16 -12.54
CA LEU A 36 -30.88 -3.13 -11.98
C LEU A 36 -30.41 -1.67 -12.03
N ASN A 37 -30.21 -1.06 -10.87
CA ASN A 37 -29.51 0.21 -10.73
C ASN A 37 -28.05 0.02 -11.15
N GLN A 38 -27.78 0.07 -12.46
CA GLN A 38 -26.45 -0.17 -13.01
C GLN A 38 -25.72 1.16 -13.20
N LYS A 39 -24.54 1.28 -12.58
CA LYS A 39 -23.64 2.44 -12.66
C LYS A 39 -23.08 2.66 -14.08
N PHE A 40 -23.11 1.62 -14.92
CA PHE A 40 -22.54 1.61 -16.27
C PHE A 40 -23.52 0.96 -17.25
N PRO A 41 -23.58 1.42 -18.52
CA PRO A 41 -24.42 0.80 -19.53
C PRO A 41 -23.89 -0.60 -19.93
N VAL A 42 -24.83 -1.50 -20.19
CA VAL A 42 -24.55 -2.93 -20.44
C VAL A 42 -25.21 -3.37 -21.75
N LEU A 43 -24.46 -4.11 -22.56
CA LEU A 43 -24.90 -4.81 -23.77
C LEU A 43 -24.92 -6.31 -23.49
N ILE A 44 -26.06 -6.96 -23.72
CA ILE A 44 -26.22 -8.41 -23.51
C ILE A 44 -26.62 -9.05 -24.83
N ASN A 45 -25.79 -9.96 -25.33
CA ASN A 45 -26.12 -10.78 -26.49
C ASN A 45 -27.05 -11.93 -26.04
N ARG A 46 -28.32 -11.88 -26.46
CA ARG A 46 -29.34 -12.88 -26.05
C ARG A 46 -29.16 -14.26 -26.71
N ILE A 47 -28.29 -14.38 -27.72
CA ILE A 47 -28.00 -15.64 -28.43
C ILE A 47 -26.78 -16.33 -27.82
N THR A 48 -25.70 -15.58 -27.54
CA THR A 48 -24.45 -16.14 -27.02
C THR A 48 -24.32 -16.05 -25.50
N GLY A 49 -25.16 -15.25 -24.83
CA GLY A 49 -25.05 -14.98 -23.39
C GLY A 49 -23.93 -14.01 -23.01
N GLU A 50 -23.15 -13.53 -24.00
CA GLU A 50 -22.05 -12.61 -23.74
C GLU A 50 -22.55 -11.27 -23.23
N THR A 51 -21.92 -10.80 -22.16
CA THR A 51 -22.22 -9.50 -21.55
C THR A 51 -21.03 -8.57 -21.78
N LYS A 52 -21.28 -7.39 -22.36
CA LYS A 52 -20.31 -6.31 -22.50
C LYS A 52 -20.73 -5.12 -21.67
N ILE A 53 -19.79 -4.54 -20.93
CA ILE A 53 -20.01 -3.33 -20.14
C ILE A 53 -19.21 -2.18 -20.74
N LEU A 54 -19.79 -0.98 -20.79
CA LEU A 54 -19.06 0.22 -21.18
C LEU A 54 -18.33 0.75 -19.95
N PHE A 55 -17.00 0.68 -19.99
CA PHE A 55 -16.14 1.22 -18.93
C PHE A 55 -15.21 2.27 -19.55
N SER A 56 -15.17 3.46 -18.93
CA SER A 56 -14.67 4.70 -19.54
C SER A 56 -15.23 4.92 -20.94
N ASP A 57 -14.45 4.63 -21.98
CA ASP A 57 -14.80 4.84 -23.40
C ASP A 57 -14.74 3.55 -24.24
N SER A 58 -14.66 2.36 -23.60
CA SER A 58 -14.51 1.08 -24.32
C SER A 58 -15.49 -0.01 -23.84
N TRP A 59 -16.03 -0.77 -24.79
CA TRP A 59 -16.85 -1.95 -24.49
C TRP A 59 -15.95 -3.12 -24.10
N SER A 60 -16.12 -3.64 -22.88
CA SER A 60 -15.34 -4.76 -22.34
C SER A 60 -16.24 -5.95 -22.01
N THR A 61 -15.84 -7.16 -22.41
CA THR A 61 -16.59 -8.39 -22.15
C THR A 61 -16.40 -8.83 -20.70
N VAL A 62 -17.50 -8.99 -19.96
CA VAL A 62 -17.51 -9.53 -18.60
C VAL A 62 -17.06 -10.98 -18.66
N GLY A 63 -15.93 -11.30 -18.02
CA GLY A 63 -15.32 -12.63 -18.02
C GLY A 63 -13.97 -12.73 -18.72
N ASN A 64 -13.59 -11.76 -19.56
CA ASN A 64 -12.19 -11.62 -20.01
C ASN A 64 -11.40 -10.75 -19.01
N ILE A 65 -11.51 -11.13 -17.74
CA ILE A 65 -10.82 -10.47 -16.63
C ILE A 65 -9.34 -10.86 -16.67
N ASP A 66 -9.03 -12.09 -17.06
CA ASP A 66 -7.68 -12.64 -17.06
C ASP A 66 -6.71 -11.88 -17.98
N ALA A 67 -7.14 -11.50 -19.18
CA ALA A 67 -6.27 -10.73 -20.08
C ALA A 67 -5.99 -9.31 -19.56
N LYS A 68 -6.97 -8.66 -18.92
CA LYS A 68 -6.80 -7.34 -18.31
C LYS A 68 -6.06 -7.40 -16.97
N LEU A 69 -6.15 -8.53 -16.26
CA LEU A 69 -5.41 -8.78 -15.02
C LEU A 69 -3.91 -8.88 -15.31
N GLY A 70 -3.52 -9.58 -16.39
CA GLY A 70 -2.11 -9.64 -16.81
C GLY A 70 -1.53 -8.26 -17.18
N GLU A 71 -2.29 -7.43 -17.89
CA GLU A 71 -1.88 -6.05 -18.22
C GLU A 71 -1.75 -5.19 -16.95
N PHE A 72 -2.67 -5.34 -15.99
CA PHE A 72 -2.63 -4.67 -14.70
C PHE A 72 -1.43 -5.12 -13.83
N GLU A 73 -1.12 -6.41 -13.80
CA GLU A 73 0.06 -6.94 -13.10
C GLU A 73 1.35 -6.43 -13.72
N SER A 74 1.42 -6.34 -15.06
CA SER A 74 2.54 -5.73 -15.77
C SER A 74 2.74 -4.27 -15.37
N TYR A 75 1.66 -3.48 -15.41
CA TYR A 75 1.69 -2.06 -15.03
C TYR A 75 2.08 -1.88 -13.55
N LYS A 76 1.58 -2.75 -12.66
CA LYS A 76 1.95 -2.76 -11.25
C LYS A 76 3.45 -3.01 -11.08
N ASN A 77 4.01 -4.00 -11.77
CA ASN A 77 5.43 -4.34 -11.68
C ASN A 77 6.32 -3.21 -12.20
N GLU A 78 5.96 -2.60 -13.34
CA GLU A 78 6.67 -1.46 -13.92
C GLU A 78 6.73 -0.26 -12.94
N ILE A 79 5.60 0.07 -12.31
CA ILE A 79 5.56 1.14 -11.30
C ILE A 79 6.45 0.79 -10.10
N LEU A 80 6.41 -0.45 -9.63
CA LEU A 80 7.18 -0.90 -8.47
C LEU A 80 8.69 -0.79 -8.74
N GLU A 81 9.12 -1.20 -9.93
CA GLU A 81 10.51 -1.09 -10.36
C GLU A 81 10.96 0.38 -10.48
N ALA A 82 10.11 1.24 -11.06
CA ALA A 82 10.39 2.67 -11.16
C ALA A 82 10.54 3.35 -9.79
N ILE A 83 9.68 3.01 -8.82
CA ILE A 83 9.74 3.53 -7.44
C ILE A 83 11.03 3.07 -6.75
N ASN A 84 11.37 1.78 -6.85
CA ASN A 84 12.57 1.23 -6.22
C ASN A 84 13.84 1.87 -6.79
N SER A 85 13.91 2.05 -8.11
CA SER A 85 15.04 2.73 -8.76
C SER A 85 15.19 4.19 -8.30
N GLN A 86 14.09 4.93 -8.19
CA GLN A 86 14.14 6.31 -7.70
C GLN A 86 14.56 6.39 -6.23
N ASN A 87 14.09 5.48 -5.38
CA ASN A 87 14.46 5.43 -3.97
C ASN A 87 15.97 5.25 -3.77
N GLU A 88 16.62 4.35 -4.52
CA GLU A 88 18.07 4.19 -4.43
C GLU A 88 18.83 5.43 -4.91
N GLN A 89 18.41 6.03 -6.03
CA GLN A 89 19.03 7.28 -6.53
C GLN A 89 18.86 8.47 -5.57
N ILE A 90 17.75 8.53 -4.85
CA ILE A 90 17.51 9.57 -3.84
C ILE A 90 18.39 9.32 -2.62
N LYS A 91 18.46 8.06 -2.15
CA LYS A 91 19.27 7.66 -1.01
C LYS A 91 20.76 7.94 -1.24
N GLU A 92 21.30 7.56 -2.41
CA GLU A 92 22.71 7.84 -2.74
C GLU A 92 23.00 9.34 -2.76
N ARG A 93 22.16 10.15 -3.42
CA ARG A 93 22.35 11.60 -3.48
C ARG A 93 22.29 12.27 -2.11
N ILE A 94 21.36 11.84 -1.24
CA ILE A 94 21.25 12.38 0.12
C ILE A 94 22.48 12.02 0.97
N ILE A 95 22.94 10.76 0.90
CA ILE A 95 24.12 10.32 1.64
C ILE A 95 25.36 11.10 1.18
N GLU A 96 25.53 11.24 -0.14
CA GLU A 96 26.64 12.00 -0.71
C GLU A 96 26.61 13.47 -0.29
N SER A 97 25.44 14.14 -0.36
CA SER A 97 25.32 15.54 0.03
C SER A 97 25.58 15.77 1.52
N VAL A 98 25.04 14.88 2.38
CA VAL A 98 25.26 14.97 3.84
C VAL A 98 26.73 14.73 4.17
N GLN A 99 27.38 13.77 3.52
CA GLN A 99 28.79 13.48 3.75
C GLN A 99 29.70 14.64 3.31
N ALA A 100 29.40 15.24 2.15
CA ALA A 100 30.12 16.41 1.66
C ALA A 100 29.94 17.64 2.60
N GLU A 101 28.74 17.86 3.12
CA GLU A 101 28.45 18.95 4.06
C GLU A 101 29.18 18.75 5.40
N LEU A 102 29.22 17.51 5.91
CA LEU A 102 29.91 17.14 7.14
C LEU A 102 31.44 17.29 6.99
N ASP A 103 31.99 16.89 5.84
CA ASP A 103 33.41 17.06 5.52
C ASP A 103 33.80 18.54 5.37
N HIS A 104 32.91 19.37 4.81
CA HIS A 104 33.14 20.80 4.71
C HIS A 104 33.12 21.47 6.08
N GLY A 105 32.12 21.18 6.92
CA GLY A 105 32.05 21.68 8.30
C GLY A 105 33.27 21.25 9.13
N ARG A 106 33.70 19.99 8.99
CA ARG A 106 34.93 19.49 9.65
C ARG A 106 36.18 20.25 9.20
N LYS A 107 36.34 20.52 7.90
CA LYS A 107 37.48 21.28 7.38
C LYS A 107 37.47 22.73 7.87
N GLN A 108 36.30 23.36 7.95
CA GLN A 108 36.15 24.70 8.51
C GLN A 108 36.60 24.76 9.98
N LEU A 109 36.11 23.83 10.81
CA LEU A 109 36.49 23.73 12.23
C LEU A 109 38.00 23.47 12.43
N ILE A 110 38.61 22.62 11.58
CA ILE A 110 40.06 22.36 11.62
C ILE A 110 40.85 23.61 11.22
N THR A 111 40.36 24.38 10.24
CA THR A 111 41.03 25.60 9.76
C THR A 111 40.96 26.72 10.80
N GLU A 112 39.83 26.86 11.51
CA GLU A 112 39.70 27.82 12.61
C GLU A 112 40.57 27.43 13.83
N THR A 113 40.66 26.14 14.17
CA THR A 113 41.42 25.66 15.34
C THR A 113 42.94 25.66 15.12
N ALA A 114 43.42 25.67 13.88
CA ALA A 114 44.86 25.63 13.55
C ALA A 114 45.62 26.94 13.84
N SER A 115 44.93 28.00 14.26
CA SER A 115 45.50 29.34 14.44
C SER A 115 45.94 29.66 15.87
N GLU A 116 45.55 28.84 16.86
CA GLU A 116 45.89 29.08 18.27
C GLU A 116 46.85 27.99 18.80
N PRO A 117 47.98 28.38 19.44
CA PRO A 117 48.89 27.43 20.04
C PRO A 117 48.18 26.66 21.15
N ASN A 118 48.29 25.34 21.11
CA ASN A 118 47.62 24.44 22.04
C ASN A 118 48.00 24.81 23.50
N PRO A 119 47.04 25.19 24.37
CA PRO A 119 47.33 25.56 25.75
C PRO A 119 48.09 24.44 26.46
N THR A 120 49.25 24.80 27.01
CA THR A 120 50.21 23.90 27.65
C THR A 120 50.47 24.44 29.05
N TYR A 121 50.52 23.56 30.06
CA TYR A 121 50.90 23.94 31.43
C TYR A 121 52.38 24.37 31.47
N GLU A 122 52.80 25.05 32.54
CA GLU A 122 54.20 25.50 32.67
C GLU A 122 55.22 24.33 32.66
N ASP A 123 54.78 23.13 33.02
CA ASP A 123 55.57 21.89 32.98
C ASP A 123 55.62 21.24 31.58
N GLY A 124 55.22 21.97 30.53
CA GLY A 124 55.27 21.51 29.14
C GLY A 124 54.24 20.44 28.76
N THR A 125 53.35 20.08 29.68
CA THR A 125 52.28 19.11 29.45
C THR A 125 51.05 19.77 28.81
N SER A 126 50.52 19.16 27.75
CA SER A 126 49.33 19.63 27.03
C SER A 126 48.09 19.55 27.93
N VAL A 127 47.33 20.65 28.03
CA VAL A 127 46.11 20.74 28.83
C VAL A 127 45.09 19.69 28.40
N PHE A 128 45.00 19.41 27.10
CA PHE A 128 44.08 18.42 26.55
C PHE A 128 44.51 16.98 26.79
N ASP A 129 45.81 16.70 26.82
CA ASP A 129 46.33 15.36 27.11
C ASP A 129 46.15 14.98 28.59
N ALA A 130 46.26 15.96 29.48
CA ALA A 130 45.99 15.77 30.90
C ALA A 130 44.51 15.45 31.19
N VAL A 131 43.57 16.06 30.46
CA VAL A 131 42.13 15.75 30.56
C VAL A 131 41.83 14.36 29.98
N ARG A 132 42.42 14.01 28.83
CA ARG A 132 42.25 12.68 28.22
C ARG A 132 42.72 11.54 29.13
N ASN A 133 43.74 11.80 29.95
CA ASN A 133 44.28 10.82 30.90
C ASN A 133 43.63 10.85 32.28
N ARG A 134 42.66 11.76 32.54
CA ARG A 134 42.05 11.93 33.86
C ARG A 134 41.08 10.80 34.25
N ASP A 135 40.39 10.20 33.27
CA ASP A 135 39.37 9.15 33.51
C ASP A 135 39.76 7.76 32.99
N ARG A 136 41.03 7.36 33.14
CA ARG A 136 41.41 5.93 33.01
C ARG A 136 41.11 5.13 34.28
N GLY A 137 40.08 5.52 35.02
CA GLY A 137 39.44 4.72 36.06
C GLY A 137 38.27 3.95 35.46
N THR A 138 38.51 2.70 35.04
CA THR A 138 37.54 1.59 35.08
C THR A 138 36.07 1.89 34.70
N GLU A 139 35.82 2.51 33.56
CA GLU A 139 34.57 2.27 32.83
C GLU A 139 34.96 1.83 31.43
N SER A 140 34.72 0.55 31.16
CA SER A 140 35.18 -0.10 29.95
C SER A 140 34.60 0.64 28.75
N ALA A 141 35.43 1.00 27.78
CA ALA A 141 34.96 1.55 26.50
C ALA A 141 33.90 0.65 25.85
N SER A 142 33.83 -0.65 26.21
CA SER A 142 32.77 -1.57 25.81
C SER A 142 31.39 -1.24 26.41
N GLU A 143 31.32 -0.61 27.58
CA GLU A 143 30.09 -0.29 28.30
C GLU A 143 29.50 1.05 27.85
N PHE A 144 30.35 2.04 27.58
CA PHE A 144 29.94 3.28 26.89
C PHE A 144 29.60 3.01 25.42
N ILE A 145 30.34 2.13 24.74
CA ILE A 145 29.95 1.64 23.40
C ILE A 145 28.67 0.80 23.50
N ALA A 146 28.43 -0.01 24.53
CA ALA A 146 27.16 -0.73 24.68
C ALA A 146 25.98 0.24 24.89
N SER A 147 26.12 1.24 25.76
CA SER A 147 25.07 2.23 26.04
C SER A 147 24.80 3.16 24.86
N SER A 148 25.86 3.63 24.16
CA SER A 148 25.71 4.42 22.92
C SER A 148 25.26 3.58 21.74
N LYS A 149 25.63 2.30 21.66
CA LYS A 149 25.12 1.34 20.67
C LYS A 149 23.68 0.94 20.98
N GLU A 150 23.23 0.91 22.23
CA GLU A 150 21.81 0.74 22.59
C GLU A 150 20.99 1.98 22.22
N ALA A 151 21.53 3.17 22.46
CA ALA A 151 20.91 4.43 22.04
C ALA A 151 20.92 4.62 20.51
N SER A 152 21.96 4.13 19.80
CA SER A 152 22.11 4.26 18.34
C SER A 152 21.54 3.09 17.54
N ILE A 153 21.42 1.88 18.13
CA ILE A 153 20.62 0.76 17.57
C ILE A 153 19.14 1.06 17.70
N SER A 154 18.70 1.88 18.66
CA SER A 154 17.33 2.36 18.69
C SER A 154 16.97 3.25 17.50
N SER A 155 17.95 3.79 16.76
CA SER A 155 17.73 4.64 15.58
C SER A 155 18.08 3.97 14.24
N ILE A 156 18.72 2.78 14.24
CA ILE A 156 19.11 2.03 13.02
C ILE A 156 18.76 0.53 13.11
N GLY A 157 17.95 0.13 14.09
CA GLY A 157 17.47 -1.24 14.23
C GLY A 157 16.42 -1.56 13.18
N ILE A 158 16.80 -2.38 12.19
CA ILE A 158 15.91 -3.20 11.36
C ILE A 158 15.19 -4.19 12.29
N THR A 159 14.35 -3.68 13.19
CA THR A 159 13.55 -4.50 14.08
C THR A 159 12.37 -4.91 13.24
N LYS A 160 12.29 -6.15 12.81
CA LYS A 160 11.15 -6.64 12.05
C LYS A 160 9.94 -6.83 12.98
N PHE A 161 8.72 -6.67 12.46
CA PHE A 161 7.49 -6.94 13.21
C PHE A 161 6.54 -7.83 12.41
N GLY A 162 5.64 -8.54 13.09
CA GLY A 162 4.69 -9.48 12.50
C GLY A 162 3.30 -9.43 13.15
N LEU A 163 2.47 -10.44 12.85
CA LEU A 163 1.18 -10.61 13.51
C LEU A 163 1.39 -10.87 15.01
N GLY A 164 0.59 -10.23 15.85
CA GLY A 164 0.69 -10.41 17.31
C GLY A 164 1.63 -9.42 18.01
N ASP A 165 2.36 -8.58 17.25
CA ASP A 165 3.24 -7.57 17.85
C ASP A 165 2.51 -6.36 18.41
N THR A 166 3.13 -5.68 19.37
CA THR A 166 2.56 -4.48 20.00
C THR A 166 2.82 -3.21 19.19
N LYS A 167 1.98 -2.19 19.41
CA LYS A 167 2.20 -0.83 18.88
C LYS A 167 3.61 -0.28 19.17
N GLU A 168 4.20 -0.62 20.31
CA GLU A 168 5.56 -0.19 20.67
C GLU A 168 6.62 -0.87 19.80
N THR A 169 6.47 -2.17 19.53
CA THR A 169 7.35 -2.91 18.61
C THR A 169 7.32 -2.30 17.22
N VAL A 170 6.13 -1.99 16.70
CA VAL A 170 5.95 -1.34 15.39
C VAL A 170 6.56 0.06 15.37
N LYS A 171 6.38 0.85 16.43
CA LYS A 171 6.99 2.19 16.53
C LYS A 171 8.51 2.13 16.62
N LYS A 172 9.06 1.11 17.27
CA LYS A 172 10.52 0.89 17.35
C LYS A 172 11.09 0.43 16.01
N SER A 173 10.31 -0.34 15.24
CA SER A 173 10.66 -0.82 13.91
C SER A 173 10.61 0.28 12.84
N MET A 174 9.48 0.99 12.76
CA MET A 174 9.14 1.87 11.64
C MET A 174 9.26 3.36 12.00
N GLY A 175 9.49 3.68 13.27
CA GLY A 175 9.47 5.06 13.78
C GLY A 175 8.05 5.59 13.98
N THR A 176 7.89 6.91 13.81
CA THR A 176 6.60 7.57 14.03
C THR A 176 5.71 7.41 12.80
N PRO A 177 4.47 6.94 12.94
CA PRO A 177 3.54 6.83 11.82
C PRO A 177 3.20 8.21 11.25
N SER A 178 2.99 8.27 9.94
CA SER A 178 2.59 9.49 9.21
C SER A 178 1.19 9.95 9.60
N SER A 179 0.30 9.01 9.93
CA SER A 179 -1.06 9.32 10.40
C SER A 179 -1.63 8.16 11.22
N ILE A 180 -2.52 8.49 12.14
CA ILE A 180 -3.19 7.55 13.03
C ILE A 180 -4.70 7.83 12.99
N ILE A 181 -5.52 6.82 12.67
CA ILE A 181 -6.99 6.91 12.64
C ILE A 181 -7.64 5.80 13.47
N ASN A 182 -8.98 5.82 13.56
CA ASN A 182 -9.78 4.83 14.30
C ASN A 182 -9.32 4.68 15.75
N ASP A 183 -9.24 5.79 16.48
CA ASP A 183 -8.81 5.84 17.89
C ASP A 183 -7.45 5.19 18.18
N GLY A 184 -6.57 5.16 17.18
CA GLY A 184 -5.25 4.57 17.32
C GLY A 184 -5.10 3.17 16.78
N ASN A 185 -6.14 2.59 16.17
CA ASN A 185 -6.12 1.21 15.68
C ASN A 185 -5.65 1.05 14.25
N THR A 186 -5.51 2.14 13.49
CA THR A 186 -4.95 2.07 12.14
C THR A 186 -3.85 3.10 12.01
N TRP A 187 -2.63 2.64 11.74
CA TRP A 187 -1.46 3.49 11.55
C TRP A 187 -1.04 3.47 10.08
N PHE A 188 -0.69 4.65 9.57
CA PHE A 188 -0.20 4.83 8.21
C PHE A 188 1.29 5.16 8.23
N PHE A 189 2.03 4.53 7.33
CA PHE A 189 3.42 4.80 7.02
C PHE A 189 3.53 5.09 5.53
N GLY A 190 3.22 6.34 5.14
CA GLY A 190 3.07 6.71 3.74
C GLY A 190 1.94 5.94 3.05
N SER A 191 2.29 5.02 2.14
CA SER A 191 1.37 4.16 1.40
C SER A 191 1.04 2.84 2.09
N SER A 192 1.75 2.50 3.17
CA SER A 192 1.56 1.24 3.89
C SER A 192 0.72 1.45 5.15
N ILE A 193 -0.07 0.43 5.52
CA ILE A 193 -1.07 0.49 6.57
C ILE A 193 -0.84 -0.67 7.53
N VAL A 194 -0.87 -0.39 8.84
CA VAL A 194 -0.85 -1.42 9.90
C VAL A 194 -2.13 -1.30 10.72
N ASN A 195 -2.84 -2.41 10.85
CA ASN A 195 -4.08 -2.51 11.62
C ASN A 195 -3.81 -3.19 12.96
N PHE A 196 -4.40 -2.61 14.00
CA PHE A 196 -4.29 -3.08 15.37
C PHE A 196 -5.66 -3.39 15.95
N ASP A 197 -5.73 -4.43 16.77
CA ASP A 197 -6.85 -4.71 17.65
C ASP A 197 -6.33 -4.84 19.09
N ASN A 198 -6.95 -4.16 20.04
CA ASN A 198 -6.48 -4.10 21.44
C ASN A 198 -4.97 -3.81 21.61
N GLY A 199 -4.37 -3.03 20.71
CA GLY A 199 -2.95 -2.67 20.76
C GLY A 199 -2.00 -3.66 20.09
N ILE A 200 -2.52 -4.70 19.44
CA ILE A 200 -1.77 -5.79 18.81
C ILE A 200 -1.98 -5.79 17.29
N VAL A 201 -0.93 -6.07 16.51
CA VAL A 201 -0.99 -6.14 15.04
C VAL A 201 -1.86 -7.33 14.62
N ILE A 202 -2.95 -7.03 13.92
CA ILE A 202 -3.84 -8.03 13.32
C ILE A 202 -3.62 -8.20 11.81
N GLY A 203 -2.94 -7.24 11.17
CA GLY A 203 -2.61 -7.33 9.75
C GLY A 203 -2.11 -6.01 9.18
N TRP A 204 -1.66 -6.05 7.93
CA TRP A 204 -1.10 -4.89 7.24
C TRP A 204 -1.41 -4.92 5.74
N VAL A 205 -1.27 -3.76 5.10
CA VAL A 205 -1.30 -3.58 3.65
C VAL A 205 -0.03 -2.87 3.26
N ASP A 206 0.82 -3.53 2.47
CA ASP A 206 2.12 -2.99 2.09
C ASP A 206 2.38 -3.16 0.59
N PRO A 207 1.87 -2.23 -0.24
CA PRO A 207 1.97 -2.36 -1.69
C PRO A 207 3.38 -2.09 -2.24
N LEU A 208 4.24 -1.40 -1.47
CA LEU A 208 5.58 -0.96 -1.89
C LEU A 208 6.71 -1.65 -1.09
N ASN A 209 6.40 -2.69 -0.31
CA ASN A 209 7.36 -3.36 0.57
C ASN A 209 8.11 -2.38 1.50
N ALA A 210 7.40 -1.35 1.97
CA ALA A 210 7.97 -0.32 2.84
C ALA A 210 7.94 -0.73 4.33
N LEU A 211 7.18 -1.76 4.71
CA LEU A 211 7.12 -2.27 6.09
C LEU A 211 8.27 -3.24 6.37
N SER A 212 8.87 -3.10 7.56
CA SER A 212 9.90 -4.02 8.05
C SER A 212 9.27 -5.26 8.69
N LEU A 213 8.90 -6.25 7.87
CA LEU A 213 8.19 -7.47 8.30
C LEU A 213 9.14 -8.65 8.61
N GLU A 214 8.76 -9.53 9.54
CA GLU A 214 9.54 -10.74 9.90
C GLU A 214 9.61 -11.78 8.79
#